data_AF-A0A2V9WAK3-F1
#
_entry.id   AF-A0A2V9WAK3-F1
#
_cell.length_a   1.000
_cell.length_b   1.000
_cell.length_c   1.000
_cell.angle_alpha   90.00
_cell.angle_beta   90.00
_cell.angle_gamma   90.00
#
_symmetry.space_group_name_H-M   'P 1'
#
loop_
_entity.id
_entity.type
_entity.pdbx_description
1 polymer ?
#
loop_
_entity_poly.entity_id
_entity_poly.type
_entity_poly.pdbx_seq_one_letter_code
_entity_poly.pdbx_strand_id
1 'polypeptide(L)' 'MMGRVLVVMIAAASYLLGSIPFGYLLVRIVYGEDVRRAGSGNIGATNVARKSP' A
#
# COMPACT_ATOMS: atom_id res chain seq x y z
N MET A 1 -13.22 -24.51 -18.46
CA MET A 1 -11.99 -24.68 -17.65
C MET A 1 -11.05 -23.48 -17.77
N MET A 2 -10.75 -22.99 -18.98
CA MET A 2 -9.85 -21.85 -19.24
C MET A 2 -10.19 -20.56 -18.46
N GLY A 3 -11.46 -20.16 -18.42
CA GLY A 3 -11.87 -18.90 -17.77
C GLY A 3 -11.63 -18.85 -16.26
N ARG A 4 -11.71 -20.00 -15.55
CA ARG A 4 -11.45 -20.08 -14.10
C ARG A 4 -9.98 -19.86 -13.78
N VAL A 5 -9.08 -20.44 -14.57
CA VAL A 5 -7.63 -20.29 -14.37
C VAL A 5 -7.23 -18.83 -14.57
N LEU A 6 -7.74 -18.16 -15.60
CA LEU A 6 -7.49 -16.74 -15.83
C LEU A 6 -7.93 -15.87 -14.65
N VAL A 7 -9.13 -16.11 -14.10
CA VAL A 7 -9.62 -15.38 -12.92
C VAL A 7 -8.71 -15.58 -11.71
N VAL A 8 -8.25 -16.81 -11.46
CA VAL A 8 -7.31 -17.10 -10.35
C VAL A 8 -5.99 -16.35 -10.55
N MET A 9 -5.45 -16.36 -11.77
CA MET A 9 -4.21 -15.64 -12.09
C MET A 9 -4.34 -14.13 -11.89
N ILE A 10 -5.45 -13.53 -12.34
CA ILE A 10 -5.73 -12.11 -12.16
C ILE A 10 -5.88 -11.77 -10.68
N ALA A 11 -6.61 -12.59 -9.92
CA ALA A 11 -6.81 -12.39 -8.48
C ALA A 11 -5.47 -12.46 -7.72
N ALA A 12 -4.63 -13.45 -8.04
CA ALA A 12 -3.31 -13.59 -7.44
C ALA A 12 -2.41 -12.40 -7.78
N ALA A 13 -2.34 -11.99 -9.06
CA ALA A 13 -1.55 -10.83 -9.47
C ALA A 13 -2.03 -9.54 -8.80
N SER A 14 -3.34 -9.32 -8.72
CA SER A 14 -3.94 -8.15 -8.08
C SER A 14 -3.65 -8.12 -6.59
N TYR A 15 -3.72 -9.26 -5.90
CA TYR A 15 -3.39 -9.37 -4.50
C TYR A 15 -1.92 -9.06 -4.24
N LEU A 16 -1.00 -9.61 -5.04
CA LEU A 16 0.44 -9.36 -4.89
C LEU A 16 0.78 -7.88 -5.12
N LEU A 17 0.21 -7.27 -6.16
CA LEU A 17 0.42 -5.84 -6.45
C LEU A 17 -0.22 -4.93 -5.39
N GLY A 18 -1.45 -5.23 -4.95
CA GLY A 18 -2.18 -4.43 -3.98
C GLY A 18 -1.67 -4.56 -2.54
N SER A 19 -0.94 -5.63 -2.23
CA SER A 19 -0.36 -5.85 -0.90
C SER A 19 0.89 -5.00 -0.63
N ILE A 20 1.38 -4.25 -1.63
CA ILE A 20 2.52 -3.35 -1.47
C ILE A 20 2.09 -2.15 -0.60
N PRO A 21 2.76 -1.89 0.54
CA PRO A 21 2.39 -0.82 1.46
C PRO A 21 2.88 0.55 0.96
N PHE A 22 2.33 1.03 -0.16
CA PHE A 22 2.79 2.25 -0.83
C PHE A 22 2.83 3.49 0.09
N GLY A 23 1.82 3.69 0.94
CA GLY A 23 1.81 4.83 1.86
C GLY A 23 2.94 4.82 2.90
N TYR A 24 3.39 3.63 3.32
CA TYR A 24 4.60 3.50 4.15
C TYR A 24 5.86 3.74 3.33
N LEU A 25 5.94 3.10 2.16
CA LEU A 25 7.15 3.13 1.32
C LEU A 25 7.44 4.53 0.79
N LEU A 26 6.42 5.25 0.31
CA LEU A 26 6.53 6.62 -0.18
C LEU A 26 7.04 7.56 0.90
N VAL A 27 6.42 7.52 2.09
CA VAL A 27 6.85 8.41 3.17
C VAL A 27 8.28 8.12 3.59
N ARG A 28 8.65 6.83 3.66
CA ARG A 28 9.99 6.41 4.02
C ARG A 28 11.05 6.81 2.99
N ILE A 29 10.74 6.74 1.69
CA ILE A 29 11.70 7.06 0.62
C ILE A 29 11.79 8.57 0.41
N VAL A 30 10.66 9.28 0.40
CA VAL A 30 10.63 10.73 0.08
C VAL A 30 11.06 11.57 1.27
N TYR A 31 10.63 11.23 2.48
CA TYR A 31 10.86 12.04 3.68
C TYR A 31 11.83 11.40 4.68
N GLY A 32 12.22 10.14 4.49
CA GLY A 32 13.09 9.42 5.44
C GLY A 32 12.41 8.99 6.73
N GLU A 33 11.12 9.30 6.90
CA GLU A 33 10.38 9.09 8.14
C GLU A 33 9.54 7.80 8.15
N ASP A 34 8.98 7.46 9.31
CA ASP A 34 8.04 6.36 9.45
C ASP A 34 6.62 6.89 9.66
N VAL A 35 5.76 6.76 8.65
CA VAL A 35 4.35 7.22 8.70
C VAL A 35 3.56 6.62 9.87
N ARG A 36 3.98 5.46 10.39
CA ARG A 36 3.32 4.79 11.53
C ARG A 36 3.55 5.52 12.86
N ARG A 37 4.54 6.42 12.91
CA ARG A 37 4.82 7.27 14.07
C ARG A 37 4.08 8.61 14.00
N ALA A 38 3.38 8.88 12.90
CA ALA A 38 2.65 10.12 12.67
C ALA A 38 1.13 9.90 12.77
N GLY A 39 0.42 10.91 13.29
CA GLY A 39 -1.04 10.95 13.30
C GLY A 39 -1.70 9.73 13.95
N SER A 40 -2.56 9.03 13.20
CA SER A 40 -3.25 7.84 13.69
C SER A 40 -2.41 6.56 13.65
N GLY A 41 -1.20 6.61 13.10
CA GLY A 41 -0.32 5.45 12.91
C GLY A 41 -0.68 4.54 11.74
N ASN A 42 -1.77 4.82 11.00
CA ASN A 42 -2.13 4.07 9.80
C ASN A 42 -1.30 4.49 8.58
N ILE A 43 -1.03 3.56 7.67
CA ILE A 43 -0.28 3.82 6.41
C ILE A 43 -1.17 4.38 5.28
N GLY A 44 -2.47 4.55 5.53
CA GLY A 44 -3.43 4.97 4.51
C GLY A 44 -3.24 6.43 4.07
N ALA A 45 -3.76 6.76 2.89
CA ALA A 45 -3.62 8.07 2.25
C ALA A 45 -4.03 9.24 3.16
N THR A 46 -5.06 9.05 3.98
CA THR A 46 -5.54 10.10 4.91
C THR A 46 -4.53 10.47 5.98
N ASN A 47 -3.76 9.50 6.50
CA ASN A 47 -2.71 9.80 7.49
C ASN A 47 -1.50 10.42 6.79
N VAL A 48 -1.13 9.87 5.62
CA VAL A 48 -0.05 10.41 4.79
C VAL A 48 -0.30 11.89 4.46
N ALA A 49 -1.45 12.22 3.89
CA ALA A 49 -1.75 13.56 3.38
C ALA A 49 -1.90 14.64 4.46
N ARG A 50 -2.23 14.28 5.71
CA ARG A 50 -2.46 15.26 6.78
C ARG A 50 -1.34 15.37 7.79
N LYS A 51 -0.46 14.37 7.86
CA LYS A 51 0.46 14.17 8.99
C LYS A 51 1.85 13.69 8.61
N SER A 52 2.08 13.24 7.36
CA SER A 52 3.47 13.09 6.89
C SER A 52 4.06 14.49 6.64
N PRO A 53 5.38 14.68 6.85
CA PRO A 53 6.06 15.95 6.68
C PRO A 53 5.83 16.64 5.32
#